data_AF-A0A7D4AGA5-F1
#
_entry.id   AF-A0A7D4AGA5-F1
#
_cell.length_a   1.000
_cell.length_b   1.000
_cell.length_c   1.000
_cell.angle_alpha   90.00
_cell.angle_beta   90.00
_cell.angle_gamma   90.00
#
_symmetry.space_group_name_H-M   'P 1'
#
loop_
_entity.id
_entity.type
_entity.pdbx_description
1 polymer ?
#
loop_
_entity_poly.entity_id
_entity_poly.type
_entity_poly.pdbx_seq_one_letter_code
_entity_poly.pdbx_strand_id
1 'polypeptide(L)'
;MKPNPATLHSRATQRLFRWGLVLGLLAFTAFEELSLRPSLRRHHVTRFGQALADSLPNFLAPLLLGALYVTLFQKQTRQEVTRACLSVVAGLVLYEFAQLWMADRVFDVQDIVATLLGGLVAWLILRVGCT
;
A
#
# COMPACT_ATOMS: atom_id res chain seq x y z
N MET A 1 10.52 5.87 -36.70
CA MET A 1 10.71 7.17 -36.00
C MET A 1 11.53 6.96 -34.74
N LYS A 2 12.64 7.69 -34.55
CA LYS A 2 13.39 7.66 -33.28
C LYS A 2 12.59 8.45 -32.20
N PRO A 3 12.48 7.95 -30.96
CA PRO A 3 11.80 8.67 -29.89
C PRO A 3 12.54 9.98 -29.57
N ASN A 4 11.78 11.04 -29.31
CA ASN A 4 12.32 12.34 -28.90
C ASN A 4 13.06 12.18 -27.55
N PRO A 5 14.33 12.61 -27.42
CA PRO A 5 15.12 12.49 -26.19
C PRO A 5 14.42 13.06 -24.95
N ALA A 6 13.60 14.10 -25.08
CA ALA A 6 12.82 14.66 -23.97
C ALA A 6 11.82 13.63 -23.37
N THR A 7 11.26 12.74 -24.18
CA THR A 7 10.32 11.69 -23.73
C THR A 7 11.01 10.51 -23.06
N LEU A 8 12.30 10.31 -23.33
CA LEU A 8 13.09 9.25 -22.69
C LEU A 8 13.45 9.64 -21.25
N HIS A 9 13.85 10.90 -21.04
CA HIS A 9 14.22 11.40 -19.72
C HIS A 9 13.02 11.38 -18.75
N SER A 10 11.83 11.81 -19.20
CA SER A 10 10.64 11.81 -18.34
C SER A 10 10.22 10.41 -17.88
N ARG A 11 10.35 9.41 -18.76
CA ARG A 11 10.05 8.00 -18.42
C ARG A 11 11.05 7.41 -17.43
N ALA A 12 12.34 7.72 -17.58
CA ALA A 12 13.38 7.27 -16.65
C ALA A 12 13.15 7.84 -15.25
N THR A 13 12.90 9.15 -15.15
CA THR A 13 12.59 9.82 -13.88
C THR A 13 11.33 9.25 -13.23
N GLN A 14 10.26 9.02 -13.99
CA GLN A 14 9.03 8.43 -13.47
C GLN A 14 9.26 7.00 -12.95
N ARG A 15 10.07 6.20 -13.65
CA ARG A 15 10.41 4.84 -13.23
C ARG A 15 11.21 4.84 -11.93
N LEU A 16 12.21 5.73 -11.80
CA LEU A 16 12.99 5.88 -10.57
C LEU A 16 12.11 6.30 -9.39
N PHE A 17 11.20 7.26 -9.61
CA PHE A 17 10.25 7.68 -8.58
C PHE A 17 9.38 6.52 -8.09
N ARG A 18 8.81 5.72 -9.01
CA ARG A 18 7.98 4.57 -8.67
C ARG A 18 8.73 3.50 -7.87
N TRP A 19 9.95 3.16 -8.29
CA TRP A 19 10.79 2.23 -7.54
C TRP A 19 11.20 2.80 -6.18
N GLY A 20 11.54 4.09 -6.11
CA GLY A 20 11.80 4.78 -4.85
C GLY A 20 10.61 4.72 -3.89
N LEU A 21 9.38 4.89 -4.40
CA LEU A 21 8.15 4.75 -3.63
C LEU A 21 7.99 3.32 -3.08
N VAL A 22 8.15 2.29 -3.92
CA VAL A 22 8.05 0.88 -3.49
C VAL A 22 9.09 0.55 -2.42
N LEU A 23 10.35 0.92 -2.65
CA LEU A 23 11.44 0.67 -1.71
C LEU A 23 11.22 1.43 -0.39
N GLY A 24 10.74 2.67 -0.46
CA GLY A 24 10.39 3.46 0.71
C GLY A 24 9.26 2.82 1.52
N LEU A 25 8.20 2.34 0.87
CA LEU A 25 7.09 1.64 1.52
C LEU A 25 7.55 0.32 2.16
N LEU A 26 8.40 -0.46 1.48
CA LEU A 26 8.98 -1.69 2.04
C LEU A 26 9.85 -1.40 3.26
N ALA A 27 10.75 -0.42 3.16
CA ALA A 27 11.62 -0.02 4.26
C ALA A 27 10.80 0.48 5.46
N PHE A 28 9.76 1.27 5.21
CA PHE A 28 8.88 1.77 6.26
C PHE A 28 8.06 0.64 6.91
N THR A 29 7.52 -0.28 6.12
CA THR A 29 6.80 -1.47 6.63
C THR A 29 7.72 -2.33 7.48
N ALA A 30 8.96 -2.57 7.03
CA ALA A 30 9.95 -3.31 7.81
C ALA A 30 10.34 -2.57 9.11
N PHE A 31 10.52 -1.26 9.06
CA PHE A 31 10.77 -0.44 10.24
C PHE A 31 9.60 -0.50 11.23
N GLU A 32 8.37 -0.44 10.74
CA GLU A 32 7.19 -0.51 11.57
C GLU A 32 7.12 -1.83 12.34
N GLU A 33 7.22 -2.96 11.64
CA GLU A 33 7.11 -4.28 12.24
C GLU A 33 8.30 -4.61 13.16
N LEU A 34 9.53 -4.23 12.78
CA LEU A 34 10.74 -4.56 13.55
C LEU A 34 11.03 -3.59 14.70
N SER A 35 10.65 -2.32 14.58
CA SER A 35 11.04 -1.27 15.53
C SER A 35 9.87 -0.54 16.15
N LEU A 36 8.95 0.00 15.34
CA LEU A 36 7.88 0.86 15.86
C LEU A 36 6.90 0.09 16.73
N ARG A 37 6.37 -1.03 16.22
CA ARG A 37 5.33 -1.83 16.89
C ARG A 37 5.83 -2.44 18.20
N PRO A 38 7.02 -3.07 18.27
CA PRO A 38 7.58 -3.53 19.55
C PRO A 38 7.81 -2.37 20.54
N SER A 39 8.26 -1.22 20.06
CA SER A 39 8.51 -0.06 20.91
C SER A 39 7.22 0.51 21.52
N LEU A 40 6.15 0.62 20.73
CA LEU A 40 4.85 1.10 21.21
C LEU A 40 4.22 0.14 22.22
N ARG A 41 4.37 -1.17 22.03
CA ARG A 41 3.90 -2.19 22.97
C ARG A 41 4.63 -2.14 24.32
N ARG A 42 5.93 -1.83 24.33
CA ARG A 42 6.73 -1.75 25.57
C ARG A 42 6.44 -0.50 26.40
N HIS A 43 6.08 0.62 25.78
CA HIS A 43 5.95 1.91 26.47
C HIS A 43 4.52 2.23 26.92
N HIS A 44 3.60 1.25 26.92
CA HIS A 44 2.20 1.42 27.32
C HIS A 44 1.56 2.69 26.76
N VAL A 45 1.77 2.92 25.46
CA VAL A 45 1.17 4.07 24.77
C VAL A 45 -0.34 3.99 24.92
N THR A 46 -1.00 5.16 24.93
CA THR A 46 -2.47 5.27 25.03
C THR A 46 -3.17 4.28 24.11
N ARG A 47 -4.36 3.79 24.50
CA ARG A 47 -5.16 2.83 23.71
C ARG A 47 -5.27 3.21 22.23
N PHE A 48 -5.33 4.52 21.94
CA PHE A 48 -5.35 5.05 20.59
C PHE A 48 -4.05 4.82 19.81
N GLY A 49 -2.89 5.03 20.42
CA GLY A 49 -1.59 4.80 19.77
C GLY A 49 -1.35 3.33 19.45
N GLN A 50 -1.83 2.42 20.31
CA GLN A 50 -1.76 0.98 20.05
C GLN A 50 -2.69 0.56 18.90
N ALA A 51 -3.94 1.05 18.88
CA ALA A 51 -4.87 0.81 17.78
C ALA A 51 -4.32 1.30 16.43
N LEU A 52 -3.73 2.50 16.39
CA LEU A 52 -3.07 3.00 15.20
C LEU A 52 -1.92 2.11 14.72
N ALA A 53 -1.10 1.62 15.65
CA ALA A 53 0.02 0.75 15.33
C ALA A 53 -0.44 -0.60 14.77
N ASP A 54 -1.46 -1.21 15.38
CA ASP A 54 -1.95 -2.51 14.96
C ASP A 54 -2.68 -2.45 13.60
N SER A 55 -3.32 -1.32 13.27
CA SER A 55 -3.96 -1.10 11.95
C SER A 55 -3.02 -0.54 10.86
N LEU A 56 -1.82 -0.06 11.20
CA LEU A 56 -0.90 0.53 10.23
C LEU A 56 -0.48 -0.45 9.12
N PRO A 57 -0.15 -1.73 9.41
CA PRO A 57 0.16 -2.71 8.37
C PRO A 57 -0.97 -2.85 7.34
N ASN A 58 -2.22 -2.88 7.78
CA ASN A 58 -3.40 -3.00 6.92
C ASN A 58 -3.63 -1.76 6.06
N PHE A 59 -3.31 -0.57 6.58
CA PHE A 59 -3.29 0.64 5.78
C PHE A 59 -2.17 0.63 4.72
N LEU A 60 -0.97 0.15 5.06
CA LEU A 60 0.20 0.15 4.16
C LEU A 60 0.10 -0.92 3.06
N ALA A 61 -0.52 -2.07 3.35
CA ALA A 61 -0.65 -3.19 2.42
C ALA A 61 -1.21 -2.79 1.04
N PRO A 62 -2.38 -2.11 0.91
CA PRO A 62 -2.90 -1.71 -0.39
C PRO A 62 -2.04 -0.65 -1.09
N LEU A 63 -1.36 0.24 -0.35
CA LEU A 63 -0.38 1.17 -0.94
C LEU A 63 0.79 0.41 -1.56
N LEU A 64 1.38 -0.52 -0.81
CA LEU A 64 2.52 -1.30 -1.25
C LEU A 64 2.17 -2.18 -2.45
N LEU A 65 1.08 -2.94 -2.37
CA LEU A 65 0.64 -3.84 -3.44
C LEU A 65 0.23 -3.07 -4.69
N GLY A 66 -0.50 -1.97 -4.53
CA GLY A 66 -0.85 -1.09 -5.65
C GLY A 66 0.38 -0.46 -6.31
N ALA A 67 1.31 0.07 -5.52
CA ALA A 67 2.53 0.67 -6.02
C ALA A 67 3.42 -0.36 -6.73
N LEU A 68 3.53 -1.56 -6.16
CA LEU A 68 4.26 -2.68 -6.76
C LEU A 68 3.64 -3.08 -8.11
N TYR A 69 2.31 -3.25 -8.17
CA TYR A 69 1.59 -3.55 -9.41
C TYR A 69 1.89 -2.51 -10.51
N VAL A 70 1.69 -1.22 -10.22
CA VAL A 70 1.91 -0.13 -11.20
C VAL A 70 3.38 0.02 -11.61
N THR A 71 4.30 -0.42 -10.75
CA THR A 71 5.74 -0.41 -11.03
C THR A 71 6.15 -1.56 -11.93
N LEU A 72 5.63 -2.76 -11.69
CA LEU A 72 5.90 -3.97 -12.47
C LEU A 72 5.22 -3.94 -13.84
N PHE A 73 3.97 -3.51 -13.89
CA PHE A 73 3.18 -3.45 -15.11
C PHE A 73 3.18 -2.01 -15.64
N GLN A 74 4.08 -1.71 -16.58
CA GLN A 74 4.19 -0.38 -17.17
C GLN A 74 3.01 -0.04 -18.10
N LYS A 75 2.85 1.25 -18.42
CA LYS A 75 1.84 1.79 -19.36
C LYS A 75 0.37 1.52 -18.99
N GLN A 76 0.04 1.60 -17.70
CA GLN A 76 -1.33 1.46 -17.25
C GLN A 76 -2.15 2.72 -17.53
N THR A 77 -3.37 2.52 -18.00
CA THR A 77 -4.41 3.54 -18.04
C THR A 77 -4.95 3.81 -16.63
N ARG A 78 -5.60 4.96 -16.45
CA ARG A 78 -6.28 5.28 -15.17
C ARG A 78 -7.31 4.23 -14.76
N GLN A 79 -8.00 3.61 -15.72
CA GLN A 79 -8.99 2.58 -15.45
C GLN A 79 -8.34 1.29 -14.95
N GLU A 80 -7.21 0.88 -15.53
CA GLU A 80 -6.46 -0.30 -15.07
C GLU A 80 -5.91 -0.10 -13.65
N VAL A 81 -5.35 1.08 -13.34
CA VAL A 81 -4.91 1.39 -11.97
C VAL A 81 -6.08 1.35 -10.98
N THR A 82 -7.23 1.91 -11.37
CA THR A 82 -8.43 1.88 -10.51
C THR A 82 -8.90 0.45 -10.26
N ARG A 83 -8.97 -0.38 -11.30
CA ARG A 83 -9.32 -1.81 -11.17
C ARG A 83 -8.32 -2.54 -10.28
N ALA A 84 -7.02 -2.31 -10.47
CA ALA A 84 -5.98 -2.93 -9.64
C ALA A 84 -6.12 -2.55 -8.16
N CYS A 85 -6.28 -1.26 -7.85
CA CYS A 85 -6.49 -0.80 -6.47
C CYS A 85 -7.76 -1.42 -5.86
N LEU A 86 -8.88 -1.44 -6.59
CA LEU A 86 -10.11 -2.05 -6.12
C LEU A 86 -9.97 -3.57 -5.88
N SER A 87 -9.31 -4.29 -6.79
CA SER A 87 -9.06 -5.73 -6.63
C SER A 87 -8.16 -6.02 -5.43
N VAL A 88 -7.12 -5.22 -5.20
CA VAL A 88 -6.25 -5.34 -4.03
C VAL A 88 -7.04 -5.11 -2.74
N VAL A 89 -7.81 -4.01 -2.66
CA VAL A 89 -8.65 -3.72 -1.49
C VAL A 89 -9.67 -4.81 -1.24
N ALA A 90 -10.39 -5.26 -2.28
CA ALA A 90 -11.36 -6.33 -2.16
C ALA A 90 -10.70 -7.62 -1.68
N GLY A 91 -9.53 -7.98 -2.22
CA GLY A 91 -8.77 -9.16 -1.79
C GLY A 91 -8.34 -9.08 -0.32
N LEU A 92 -7.85 -7.93 0.14
CA LEU A 92 -7.45 -7.72 1.53
C LEU A 92 -8.65 -7.72 2.48
N VAL A 93 -9.77 -7.10 2.11
CA VAL A 93 -11.01 -7.14 2.91
C VAL A 93 -11.55 -8.56 2.98
N LEU A 94 -11.56 -9.31 1.88
CA LEU A 94 -11.93 -10.73 1.89
C LEU A 94 -10.98 -11.56 2.75
N TYR A 95 -9.68 -11.23 2.75
CA TYR A 95 -8.70 -11.88 3.62
C TYR A 95 -9.04 -11.64 5.10
N GLU A 96 -9.43 -10.42 5.49
CA GLU A 96 -9.90 -10.14 6.85
C GLU A 96 -11.12 -10.98 7.24
N PHE A 97 -12.12 -11.11 6.36
CA PHE A 97 -13.23 -12.03 6.62
C PHE A 97 -12.77 -13.49 6.72
N ALA A 98 -11.82 -13.91 5.89
CA ALA A 98 -11.28 -15.27 5.91
C ALA A 98 -10.61 -15.61 7.26
N GLN A 99 -10.11 -14.61 8.00
CA GLN A 99 -9.53 -14.82 9.33
C GLN A 99 -10.53 -15.39 10.35
N LEU A 100 -11.84 -15.22 10.15
CA LEU A 100 -12.87 -15.84 11.00
C LEU A 100 -12.79 -17.37 11.02
N TRP A 101 -12.15 -17.97 10.02
CA TRP A 101 -11.96 -19.43 9.92
C TRP A 101 -10.50 -19.86 10.14
N MET A 102 -9.60 -18.95 10.49
CA MET A 102 -8.19 -19.25 10.75
C MET A 102 -7.93 -19.29 12.26
N ALA A 103 -7.29 -20.36 12.74
CA ALA A 103 -6.81 -20.40 14.11
C ALA A 103 -5.78 -19.29 14.36
N ASP A 104 -5.80 -18.68 15.55
CA ASP A 104 -4.86 -17.65 16.00
C ASP A 104 -4.90 -16.31 15.23
N ARG A 105 -5.96 -16.05 14.46
CA ARG A 105 -6.23 -14.75 13.82
C ARG A 105 -7.52 -14.15 14.36
N VAL A 106 -7.58 -12.82 14.39
CA VAL A 106 -8.70 -12.07 14.97
C VAL A 106 -9.23 -11.12 13.92
N PHE A 107 -10.49 -11.31 13.58
CA PHE A 107 -11.23 -10.36 12.75
C PHE A 107 -11.32 -9.01 13.48
N ASP A 108 -10.77 -7.96 12.87
CA ASP A 108 -10.87 -6.58 13.37
C ASP A 108 -11.49 -5.65 12.32
N VAL A 109 -12.59 -4.99 12.70
CA VAL A 109 -13.25 -4.00 11.84
C VAL A 109 -12.32 -2.80 11.58
N GLN A 110 -11.42 -2.47 12.50
CA GLN A 110 -10.45 -1.39 12.31
C GLN A 110 -9.49 -1.70 11.15
N ASP A 111 -9.15 -2.96 10.95
CA ASP A 111 -8.26 -3.39 9.86
C ASP A 111 -8.95 -3.29 8.49
N ILE A 112 -10.26 -3.53 8.42
CA ILE A 112 -11.06 -3.26 7.22
C ILE A 112 -11.05 -1.76 6.92
N VAL A 113 -11.32 -0.91 7.92
CA VAL A 113 -11.33 0.55 7.73
C VAL A 113 -9.95 1.05 7.29
N ALA A 114 -8.87 0.57 7.91
CA ALA A 114 -7.51 0.89 7.55
C ALA A 114 -7.18 0.47 6.11
N THR A 115 -7.58 -0.73 5.71
CA THR A 115 -7.43 -1.25 4.33
C THR A 115 -8.16 -0.36 3.33
N LEU A 116 -9.40 0.05 3.61
CA LEU A 116 -10.17 0.92 2.73
C LEU A 116 -9.51 2.30 2.57
N LEU A 117 -9.06 2.90 3.68
CA LEU A 117 -8.36 4.19 3.66
C LEU A 117 -7.03 4.10 2.92
N GLY A 118 -6.27 3.04 3.16
CA GLY A 118 -5.01 2.77 2.45
C GLY A 118 -5.26 2.61 0.95
N GLY A 119 -6.29 1.86 0.58
CA GLY A 119 -6.72 1.72 -0.81
C GLY A 119 -7.07 3.03 -1.50
N LEU A 120 -7.81 3.90 -0.80
CA LEU A 120 -8.15 5.24 -1.30
C LEU A 120 -6.90 6.09 -1.52
N VAL A 121 -5.98 6.10 -0.56
CA VAL A 121 -4.71 6.85 -0.67
C VAL A 121 -3.84 6.28 -1.79
N ALA A 122 -3.73 4.95 -1.89
CA ALA A 122 -3.02 4.28 -2.98
C ALA A 122 -3.59 4.69 -4.34
N TRP A 123 -4.91 4.67 -4.50
CA TRP A 123 -5.58 5.09 -5.72
C TRP A 123 -5.30 6.56 -6.07
N LEU A 124 -5.38 7.47 -5.09
CA LEU A 124 -5.10 8.89 -5.29
C LEU A 124 -3.65 9.14 -5.72
N ILE A 125 -2.68 8.45 -5.11
CA ILE A 125 -1.26 8.62 -5.45
C ILE A 125 -0.96 8.02 -6.83
N LEU A 126 -1.43 6.81 -7.10
CA LEU A 126 -1.02 6.04 -8.28
C LEU A 126 -1.73 6.47 -9.56
N ARG A 127 -2.92 7.07 -9.46
CA ARG A 127 -3.58 7.67 -10.64
C ARG A 127 -2.86 8.90 -11.16
N VAL A 128 -2.04 9.56 -10.33
CA VAL A 128 -1.26 10.74 -10.72
C VAL A 128 -0.16 10.30 -11.68
N GLY A 129 -0.20 10.81 -12.91
CA GLY A 129 0.75 10.45 -13.96
C GLY A 129 0.37 9.23 -14.80
N CYS A 130 -0.86 8.72 -14.65
CA CYS A 130 -1.48 7.85 -15.65
C CYS A 130 -2.21 8.69 -16.70
N THR A 131 -1.93 8.41 -17.97
CA THR A 131 -2.60 8.97 -19.15
C THR A 131 -3.99 8.38 -19.31
#